data_AF-A0A1Y5GE67-F1
#
_entry.id   AF-A0A1Y5GE67-F1
#
_cell.length_a   1.000
_cell.length_b   1.000
_cell.length_c   1.000
_cell.angle_alpha   90.00
_cell.angle_beta   90.00
_cell.angle_gamma   90.00
#
_symmetry.space_group_name_H-M   'P 1'
#
loop_
_entity.id
_entity.type
_entity.pdbx_description
1 polymer ?
#
loop_
_entity_poly.entity_id
_entity_poly.type
_entity_poly.pdbx_seq_one_letter_code
_entity_poly.pdbx_strand_id
1 'polypeptide(L)'
;MSKPLSPFNWQDPLSIDSQLSEEERMIRDTAFDFCQEKLLSRVLEANRNEHFDPEIMRELGELVLLGATLPSQYGGSEVNYVSYGLIAREVERVDSGNGISDEFGIIRHVMNLEAVSTYEGTHDVHALILGRAITGIQAFC
;
A
#
# COMPACT_ATOMS: atom_id res chain seq x y z
N MET A 1 -20.49 34.78 7.65
CA MET A 1 -20.36 34.74 6.17
C MET A 1 -20.42 33.28 5.76
N SER A 2 -21.40 32.89 4.95
CA SER A 2 -21.51 31.52 4.43
C SER A 2 -20.37 31.24 3.46
N LYS A 3 -19.62 30.16 3.70
CA LYS A 3 -18.59 29.67 2.76
C LYS A 3 -19.29 29.35 1.43
N PRO A 4 -18.85 29.87 0.28
CA PRO A 4 -19.47 29.55 -1.00
C PRO A 4 -19.40 28.03 -1.22
N LEU A 5 -20.54 27.43 -1.55
CA LEU A 5 -20.62 26.01 -1.85
C LEU A 5 -19.82 25.75 -3.14
N SER A 6 -18.86 24.83 -3.08
CA SER A 6 -18.19 24.32 -4.28
C SER A 6 -19.23 23.77 -5.26
N PRO A 7 -19.07 23.96 -6.58
CA PRO A 7 -19.90 23.26 -7.55
C PRO A 7 -19.87 21.75 -7.29
N PHE A 8 -21.03 21.10 -7.40
CA PHE A 8 -21.19 19.68 -7.12
C PHE A 8 -20.36 18.84 -8.10
N ASN A 9 -19.46 18.02 -7.57
CA ASN A 9 -18.68 17.05 -8.33
C ASN A 9 -19.28 15.64 -8.15
N TRP A 10 -19.77 15.03 -9.23
CA TRP A 10 -20.35 13.69 -9.16
C TRP A 10 -19.30 12.58 -8.96
N GLN A 11 -18.03 12.83 -9.30
CA GLN A 11 -16.93 11.89 -9.09
C GLN A 11 -16.38 11.94 -7.67
N ASP A 12 -16.61 13.05 -6.97
CA ASP A 12 -16.28 13.22 -5.56
C ASP A 12 -17.40 13.98 -4.81
N PRO A 13 -18.56 13.33 -4.58
CA PRO A 13 -19.73 13.98 -3.99
C PRO A 13 -19.48 14.52 -2.57
N LEU A 14 -18.52 13.94 -1.84
CA LEU A 14 -18.18 14.31 -0.46
C LEU A 14 -16.91 15.15 -0.37
N SER A 15 -16.33 15.56 -1.50
CA SER A 15 -15.08 16.32 -1.55
C SER A 15 -13.97 15.65 -0.74
N ILE A 16 -13.83 14.33 -0.85
CA ILE A 16 -12.77 13.52 -0.24
C ILE A 16 -11.40 14.11 -0.56
N ASP A 17 -11.19 14.57 -1.80
CA ASP A 17 -9.91 15.16 -2.21
C ASP A 17 -9.48 16.36 -1.34
N SER A 18 -10.46 17.16 -0.89
CA SER A 18 -10.22 18.31 -0.02
C SER A 18 -9.90 17.95 1.44
N GLN A 19 -10.16 16.69 1.83
CA GLN A 19 -9.87 16.18 3.17
C GLN A 19 -8.47 15.55 3.25
N LEU A 20 -7.83 15.28 2.11
CA LEU A 20 -6.50 14.71 2.04
C LEU A 20 -5.42 15.78 2.27
N SER A 21 -4.28 15.36 2.80
CA SER A 21 -3.06 16.15 2.82
C SER A 21 -2.48 16.30 1.40
N GLU A 22 -1.55 17.23 1.21
CA GLU A 22 -0.84 17.38 -0.07
C GLU A 22 0.01 16.16 -0.39
N GLU A 23 0.65 15.59 0.63
CA GLU A 23 1.44 14.36 0.53
C GLU A 23 0.57 13.16 0.14
N GLU A 24 -0.59 12.99 0.76
CA GLU A 24 -1.55 11.92 0.43
C GLU A 24 -2.03 12.02 -1.02
N ARG A 25 -2.30 13.24 -1.51
CA ARG A 25 -2.66 13.47 -2.92
C ARG A 25 -1.49 13.13 -3.85
N MET A 26 -0.27 13.54 -3.51
CA MET A 26 0.92 13.26 -4.32
C MET A 26 1.18 11.75 -4.44
N ILE A 27 1.06 11.01 -3.34
CA ILE A 27 1.23 9.55 -3.32
C ILE A 27 0.15 8.88 -4.17
N ARG A 28 -1.11 9.29 -4.03
CA ARG A 28 -2.22 8.80 -4.86
C ARG A 28 -1.95 9.06 -6.35
N ASP A 29 -1.56 10.27 -6.70
CA ASP A 29 -1.36 10.67 -8.10
C ASP A 29 -0.19 9.89 -8.72
N THR A 30 0.88 9.65 -7.95
CA THR A 30 2.00 8.78 -8.36
C THR A 30 1.52 7.34 -8.63
N ALA A 31 0.71 6.78 -7.72
CA ALA A 31 0.14 5.45 -7.92
C ALA A 31 -0.80 5.41 -9.14
N PHE A 32 -1.62 6.45 -9.34
CA PHE A 32 -2.51 6.57 -10.48
C PHE A 32 -1.73 6.60 -11.80
N ASP A 33 -0.70 7.44 -11.92
CA ASP A 33 0.12 7.55 -13.13
C ASP A 33 0.79 6.21 -13.47
N PHE A 34 1.38 5.54 -12.47
CA PHE A 34 1.92 4.20 -12.64
C PHE A 34 0.86 3.21 -13.17
N CYS A 35 -0.33 3.21 -12.56
CA CYS A 35 -1.40 2.30 -12.96
C CYS A 35 -1.85 2.54 -14.41
N GLN A 36 -1.97 3.80 -14.82
CA GLN A 36 -2.45 4.17 -16.15
C GLN A 36 -1.40 3.94 -17.24
N GLU A 37 -0.13 4.19 -16.95
CA GLU A 37 0.95 4.05 -17.94
C GLU A 37 1.45 2.60 -18.05
N LYS A 38 1.60 1.93 -16.90
CA LYS A 38 2.31 0.66 -16.78
C LYS A 38 1.40 -0.54 -16.61
N LEU A 39 0.36 -0.45 -15.78
CA LEU A 39 -0.52 -1.60 -15.52
C LEU A 39 -1.59 -1.73 -16.61
N LEU A 40 -2.23 -0.64 -17.01
CA LEU A 40 -3.36 -0.66 -17.95
C LEU A 40 -2.95 -1.19 -19.33
N SER A 41 -1.71 -0.94 -19.76
CA SER A 41 -1.18 -1.45 -21.03
C SER A 41 -0.95 -2.97 -21.02
N ARG A 42 -0.76 -3.58 -19.84
CA ARG A 42 -0.42 -5.00 -19.66
C ARG A 42 -1.63 -5.85 -19.26
N VAL A 43 -2.62 -5.27 -18.58
CA VAL A 43 -3.72 -6.01 -17.93
C VAL A 43 -4.55 -6.87 -18.88
N LEU A 44 -4.83 -6.40 -20.10
CA LEU A 44 -5.71 -7.13 -21.03
C LEU A 44 -5.10 -8.48 -21.47
N GLU A 45 -3.82 -8.47 -21.84
CA GLU A 45 -3.12 -9.69 -22.25
C GLU A 45 -2.72 -10.54 -21.05
N ALA A 46 -2.31 -9.91 -19.94
CA ALA A 46 -2.01 -10.60 -18.69
C ALA A 46 -3.23 -11.39 -18.18
N ASN A 47 -4.41 -10.77 -18.16
CA ASN A 47 -5.64 -11.42 -17.75
C ASN A 47 -6.11 -12.49 -18.74
N ARG A 48 -6.00 -12.24 -20.05
CA ARG A 48 -6.41 -13.21 -21.08
C ARG A 48 -5.59 -14.49 -21.06
N ASN A 49 -4.29 -14.37 -20.78
CA ASN A 49 -3.34 -15.48 -20.86
C ASN A 49 -2.91 -15.99 -19.49
N GLU A 50 -3.53 -15.52 -18.40
CA GLU A 50 -3.19 -15.87 -17.03
C GLU A 50 -1.68 -15.77 -16.78
N HIS A 51 -1.09 -14.62 -17.12
CA HIS A 51 0.35 -14.41 -17.04
C HIS A 51 0.72 -13.20 -16.18
N PHE A 52 1.60 -13.41 -15.20
CA PHE A 52 2.23 -12.32 -14.45
C PHE A 52 3.50 -11.86 -15.13
N ASP A 53 3.70 -10.54 -15.20
CA ASP A 53 5.02 -9.98 -15.42
C ASP A 53 5.67 -9.62 -14.07
N PRO A 54 6.71 -10.36 -13.62
CA PRO A 54 7.42 -10.06 -12.37
C PRO A 54 8.08 -8.67 -12.36
N GLU A 55 8.30 -8.06 -13.53
CA GLU A 55 8.86 -6.71 -13.63
C GLU A 55 7.97 -5.67 -12.94
N ILE A 56 6.65 -5.90 -12.90
CA ILE A 56 5.68 -5.03 -12.20
C ILE A 56 6.07 -4.86 -10.72
N MET A 57 6.57 -5.93 -10.08
CA MET A 57 7.01 -5.86 -8.68
C MET A 57 8.29 -5.04 -8.52
N ARG A 58 9.19 -5.05 -9.51
CA ARG A 58 10.38 -4.19 -9.50
C ARG A 58 9.99 -2.73 -9.68
N GLU A 59 9.14 -2.44 -10.66
CA GLU A 59 8.65 -1.08 -10.94
C GLU A 59 7.92 -0.50 -9.70
N LEU A 60 7.08 -1.29 -9.02
CA LEU A 60 6.41 -0.88 -7.78
C LEU A 60 7.40 -0.63 -6.61
N GLY A 61 8.47 -1.43 -6.53
CA GLY A 61 9.53 -1.26 -5.54
C GLY A 61 10.36 0.01 -5.77
N GLU A 62 10.65 0.36 -7.03
CA GLU A 62 11.36 1.59 -7.41
C GLU A 62 10.59 2.86 -7.03
N LEU A 63 9.26 2.79 -7.08
CA LEU A 63 8.37 3.87 -6.64
C LEU A 63 8.08 3.85 -5.13
N VAL A 64 8.68 2.91 -4.40
CA VAL A 64 8.48 2.70 -2.95
C VAL A 64 7.00 2.56 -2.58
N LEU A 65 6.23 1.93 -3.48
CA LEU A 65 4.82 1.58 -3.26
C LEU A 65 4.68 0.21 -2.58
N LEU A 66 5.74 -0.59 -2.55
CA LEU A 66 5.82 -1.84 -1.79
C LEU A 66 6.23 -1.58 -0.36
N GLY A 67 5.43 -2.07 0.61
CA GLY A 67 5.71 -1.85 2.02
C GLY A 67 5.78 -0.37 2.37
N ALA A 68 4.93 0.46 1.75
CA ALA A 68 5.00 1.92 1.88
C ALA A 68 4.90 2.39 3.34
N THR A 69 4.21 1.65 4.22
CA THR A 69 4.07 1.92 5.65
C THR A 69 5.29 1.49 6.48
N LEU A 70 6.23 0.73 5.90
CA LEU A 70 7.38 0.22 6.62
C LEU A 70 8.40 1.33 6.93
N PRO A 71 9.14 1.17 8.04
CA PRO A 71 10.30 1.99 8.35
C PRO A 71 11.30 2.10 7.20
N SER A 72 11.83 3.31 7.00
CA SER A 72 12.85 3.67 6.02
C SER A 72 14.14 2.84 6.16
N GLN A 73 14.45 2.40 7.38
CA GLN A 73 15.55 1.46 7.66
C GLN A 73 15.40 0.09 6.95
N TYR A 74 14.19 -0.28 6.56
CA TYR A 74 13.89 -1.49 5.80
C TYR A 74 13.58 -1.22 4.32
N GLY A 75 13.79 0.02 3.86
CA GLY A 75 13.51 0.43 2.49
C GLY A 75 12.05 0.84 2.21
N GLY A 76 11.23 1.03 3.25
CA GLY A 76 9.88 1.60 3.13
C GLY A 76 9.84 3.12 3.14
N SER A 77 8.65 3.70 2.94
CA SER A 77 8.43 5.16 2.89
C SER A 77 7.80 5.74 4.14
N GLU A 78 7.52 4.92 5.18
CA GLU A 78 6.83 5.33 6.41
C GLU A 78 5.52 6.12 6.18
N VAL A 79 4.82 5.85 5.08
CA VAL A 79 3.58 6.57 4.76
C VAL A 79 2.46 6.16 5.71
N ASN A 80 1.51 7.07 5.93
CA ASN A 80 0.38 6.78 6.78
C ASN A 80 -0.62 5.79 6.12
N TYR A 81 -1.55 5.28 6.93
CA TYR A 81 -2.54 4.30 6.47
C TYR A 81 -3.55 4.85 5.44
N VAL A 82 -3.75 6.17 5.39
CA VAL A 82 -4.61 6.82 4.38
C VAL A 82 -3.93 6.73 3.02
N SER A 83 -2.67 7.13 2.93
CA SER A 83 -1.83 7.01 1.73
C SER A 83 -1.76 5.57 1.23
N TYR A 84 -1.57 4.62 2.14
CA TYR A 84 -1.57 3.20 1.81
C TYR A 84 -2.90 2.73 1.20
N GLY A 85 -4.04 3.14 1.78
CA GLY A 85 -5.36 2.86 1.21
C GLY A 85 -5.59 3.53 -0.15
N LEU A 86 -5.02 4.72 -0.36
CA LEU A 86 -5.07 5.41 -1.65
C LEU A 86 -4.26 4.67 -2.73
N ILE A 87 -3.07 4.16 -2.40
CA ILE A 87 -2.26 3.33 -3.31
C ILE A 87 -3.06 2.08 -3.70
N ALA A 88 -3.61 1.36 -2.72
CA ALA A 88 -4.40 0.17 -2.98
C ALA A 88 -5.59 0.47 -3.90
N ARG A 89 -6.32 1.56 -3.63
CA ARG A 89 -7.47 2.00 -4.44
C ARG A 89 -7.10 2.28 -5.90
N GLU A 90 -5.97 2.91 -6.17
CA GLU A 90 -5.57 3.20 -7.56
C GLU A 90 -5.04 1.96 -8.29
N VAL A 91 -4.38 1.03 -7.58
CA VAL A 91 -3.99 -0.26 -8.15
C VAL A 91 -5.21 -1.14 -8.47
N GLU A 92 -6.18 -1.24 -7.56
CA GLU A 92 -7.43 -1.99 -7.77
C GLU A 92 -8.27 -1.44 -8.92
N ARG A 93 -8.15 -0.15 -9.22
CA ARG A 93 -8.88 0.49 -10.32
C ARG A 93 -8.58 -0.17 -11.67
N VAL A 94 -7.36 -0.67 -11.86
CA VAL A 94 -6.91 -1.24 -13.15
C VAL A 94 -7.16 -2.75 -13.21
N ASP A 95 -6.94 -3.49 -12.12
CA ASP A 95 -7.12 -4.94 -12.10
C ASP A 95 -7.61 -5.47 -10.75
N SER A 96 -8.93 -5.37 -10.51
CA SER A 96 -9.56 -5.84 -9.28
C SER A 96 -9.77 -7.36 -9.23
N GLY A 97 -9.78 -8.04 -10.39
CA GLY A 97 -10.10 -9.47 -10.49
C GLY A 97 -8.91 -10.36 -10.17
N ASN A 98 -7.80 -10.16 -10.89
CA ASN A 98 -6.58 -10.95 -10.74
C ASN A 98 -5.76 -10.57 -9.51
N GLY A 99 -5.80 -9.30 -9.08
CA GLY A 99 -5.09 -8.79 -7.91
C GLY A 99 -5.47 -9.48 -6.58
N ILE A 100 -6.71 -9.94 -6.46
CA ILE A 100 -7.28 -10.55 -5.24
C ILE A 100 -7.45 -12.07 -5.39
N SER A 101 -7.92 -12.54 -6.55
CA SER A 101 -8.46 -13.90 -6.70
C SER A 101 -7.48 -14.92 -7.30
N ASP A 102 -6.49 -14.48 -8.07
CA ASP A 102 -5.56 -15.36 -8.80
C ASP A 102 -4.09 -15.25 -8.32
N GLU A 103 -3.18 -15.96 -8.99
CA GLU A 103 -1.73 -16.02 -8.69
C GLU A 103 -1.05 -14.63 -8.66
N PHE A 104 -1.68 -13.60 -9.23
CA PHE A 104 -1.12 -12.24 -9.36
C PHE A 104 -1.42 -11.38 -8.15
N GLY A 105 -0.74 -11.71 -7.05
CA GLY A 105 -0.86 -11.04 -5.77
C GLY A 105 -0.32 -9.63 -5.67
N ILE A 106 -0.51 -8.76 -6.67
CA ILE A 106 -0.01 -7.37 -6.58
C ILE A 106 -0.51 -6.73 -5.29
N ILE A 107 -1.81 -6.82 -5.00
CA ILE A 107 -2.35 -6.26 -3.77
C ILE A 107 -1.91 -7.04 -2.54
N ARG A 108 -1.84 -8.37 -2.65
CA ARG A 108 -1.35 -9.22 -1.58
C ARG A 108 0.08 -8.86 -1.21
N HIS A 109 0.95 -8.50 -2.16
CA HIS A 109 2.34 -8.16 -1.90
C HIS A 109 2.53 -6.70 -1.50
N VAL A 110 1.79 -5.77 -2.11
CA VAL A 110 1.69 -4.38 -1.65
C VAL A 110 1.24 -4.35 -0.20
N MET A 111 0.30 -5.23 0.18
CA MET A 111 -0.28 -5.26 1.52
C MET A 111 0.43 -6.18 2.53
N ASN A 112 0.97 -7.33 2.12
CA ASN A 112 1.56 -8.33 3.04
C ASN A 112 3.00 -8.02 3.47
N LEU A 113 3.71 -7.07 2.85
CA LEU A 113 5.02 -6.68 3.39
C LEU A 113 4.92 -6.16 4.83
N GLU A 114 3.76 -5.57 5.19
CA GLU A 114 3.43 -5.18 6.56
C GLU A 114 3.28 -6.38 7.50
N ALA A 115 2.69 -7.49 7.03
CA ALA A 115 2.55 -8.71 7.83
C ALA A 115 3.93 -9.29 8.18
N VAL A 116 4.88 -9.31 7.24
CA VAL A 116 6.25 -9.78 7.52
C VAL A 116 6.93 -8.90 8.56
N SER A 117 6.79 -7.57 8.52
CA SER A 117 7.32 -6.69 9.57
C SER A 117 6.61 -6.85 10.92
N THR A 118 5.29 -7.03 10.90
CA THR A 118 4.49 -7.32 12.11
C THR A 118 4.92 -8.64 12.75
N TYR A 119 5.29 -9.64 11.93
CA TYR A 119 5.88 -10.89 12.40
C TYR A 119 7.37 -10.75 12.77
N GLU A 120 8.17 -9.92 12.12
CA GLU A 120 9.56 -9.61 12.49
C GLU A 120 9.68 -8.75 13.76
N GLY A 121 8.57 -8.19 14.25
CA GLY A 121 8.42 -7.77 15.65
C GLY A 121 8.65 -8.91 16.66
N THR A 122 8.74 -10.17 16.20
CA THR A 122 9.26 -11.28 17.01
C THR A 122 10.71 -11.10 17.44
N HIS A 123 11.56 -10.24 16.83
CA HIS A 123 12.90 -10.06 17.37
C HIS A 123 12.84 -9.41 18.76
N ASP A 124 12.05 -8.35 18.91
CA ASP A 124 11.84 -7.68 20.19
C ASP A 124 11.03 -8.55 21.13
N VAL A 125 9.94 -9.19 20.66
CA VAL A 125 9.13 -10.09 21.51
C VAL A 125 9.93 -11.33 21.94
N HIS A 126 10.75 -11.94 21.08
CA HIS A 126 11.65 -13.03 21.47
C HIS A 126 12.75 -12.54 22.41
N ALA A 127 13.32 -11.35 22.19
CA ALA A 127 14.30 -10.78 23.11
C ALA A 127 13.67 -10.51 24.50
N LEU A 128 12.41 -10.08 24.56
CA LEU A 128 11.67 -9.90 25.81
C LEU A 128 11.31 -11.24 26.47
N ILE A 129 10.93 -12.27 25.70
CA ILE A 129 10.65 -13.63 26.20
C ILE A 129 11.94 -14.30 26.70
N LEU A 130 13.04 -14.22 25.96
CA LEU A 130 14.36 -14.73 26.36
C LEU A 130 14.92 -13.93 27.54
N GLY A 131 14.76 -12.61 27.53
CA GLY A 131 15.10 -11.72 28.63
C GLY A 131 14.38 -12.11 29.92
N ARG A 132 13.07 -12.41 29.86
CA ARG A 132 12.32 -12.95 31.00
C ARG A 132 12.86 -14.32 31.43
N ALA A 133 13.17 -15.21 30.50
CA ALA A 133 13.69 -16.55 30.83
C ALA A 133 15.06 -16.49 31.53
N ILE A 134 15.90 -15.52 31.18
CA ILE A 134 17.26 -15.33 31.75
C ILE A 134 17.22 -14.55 33.07
N THR A 135 16.39 -13.50 33.16
CA THR A 135 16.44 -12.54 34.27
C THR A 135 15.29 -12.68 35.28
N GLY A 136 14.21 -13.39 34.91
CA GLY A 136 13.00 -13.53 35.72
C GLY A 136 12.11 -12.28 35.77
N ILE A 137 12.47 -11.19 35.08
CA ILE A 137 11.73 -9.93 35.07
C ILE A 137 10.74 -9.93 33.90
N GLN A 138 9.47 -9.63 34.16
CA GLN A 138 8.44 -9.60 33.11
C GLN A 138 8.33 -8.22 32.46
N ALA A 139 8.41 -8.17 31.14
CA ALA A 139 8.37 -6.94 30.35
C ALA A 139 6.95 -6.47 29.95
N PHE A 140 5.95 -7.34 30.09
CA PHE A 140 4.55 -7.03 29.84
C PHE A 140 3.81 -6.89 31.17
N CYS A 141 3.25 -5.70 31.41
CA CYS A 141 2.36 -5.42 32.54
C CYS A 141 1.02 -6.13 32.41
#